data_AF-A0A810A4P2-F1
#
_entry.id   AF-A0A810A4P2-F1
#
_cell.length_a   1.000
_cell.length_b   1.000
_cell.length_c   1.000
_cell.angle_alpha   90.00
_cell.angle_beta   90.00
_cell.angle_gamma   90.00
#
_symmetry.space_group_name_H-M   'P 1'
#
loop_
_entity.id
_entity.type
_entity.pdbx_description
1 polymer ?
#
loop_
_entity_poly.entity_id
_entity_poly.type
_entity_poly.pdbx_seq_one_letter_code
_entity_poly.pdbx_strand_id
1 'polypeptide(L)'
;MVCLTQDDSELVRLHNVRGVVRALGGTEAVAAFTKRSPQAVSNWIAEDRISPRLFLLMSAALKEHGYSADPSLWGQEAAVI
;
A
#
# COMPACT_ATOMS: atom_id res chain seq x y z
N MET A 1 22.56 -16.72 -14.78
CA MET A 1 22.79 -15.30 -14.48
C MET A 1 21.47 -14.74 -13.97
N VAL A 2 21.26 -14.79 -12.65
CA VAL A 2 20.02 -14.32 -12.02
C VAL A 2 20.30 -12.91 -11.50
N CYS A 3 19.77 -11.90 -12.19
CA CYS A 3 19.71 -10.55 -11.64
C CYS A 3 18.66 -10.54 -10.52
N LEU A 4 19.11 -10.79 -9.29
CA LEU A 4 18.36 -10.32 -8.11
C LEU A 4 18.50 -8.80 -8.10
N THR A 5 17.55 -8.08 -8.70
CA THR A 5 17.48 -6.63 -8.53
C THR A 5 16.98 -6.37 -7.11
N GLN A 6 17.89 -6.46 -6.14
CA GLN A 6 17.69 -5.88 -4.81
C GLN A 6 17.91 -4.38 -4.94
N ASP A 7 16.93 -3.70 -5.51
CA ASP A 7 16.86 -2.24 -5.58
C ASP A 7 15.53 -1.82 -4.94
N ASP A 8 15.34 -2.23 -3.68
CA ASP A 8 14.23 -1.80 -2.82
C ASP A 8 14.73 -0.77 -1.77
N SER A 9 16.01 -0.39 -1.83
CA SER A 9 16.71 0.42 -0.81
C SER A 9 16.43 1.93 -0.88
N GLU A 10 15.75 2.42 -1.93
CA GLU A 10 15.36 3.84 -2.06
C GLU A 10 13.85 4.08 -1.90
N LEU A 11 13.04 3.05 -1.65
CA LEU A 11 11.60 3.22 -1.53
C LEU A 11 11.25 3.99 -0.25
N VAL A 12 10.52 5.09 -0.40
CA VAL A 12 10.01 5.83 0.75
C VAL A 12 8.93 4.99 1.43
N ARG A 13 9.21 4.56 2.66
CA ARG A 13 8.29 3.74 3.45
C ARG A 13 7.18 4.61 4.03
N LEU A 14 5.93 4.23 3.79
CA LEU A 14 4.73 4.89 4.29
C LEU A 14 4.21 4.14 5.51
N HIS A 15 3.89 4.89 6.56
CA HIS A 15 3.51 4.35 7.87
C HIS A 15 2.03 4.56 8.23
N ASN A 16 1.23 5.12 7.31
CA ASN A 16 -0.20 5.34 7.52
C ASN A 16 -0.97 5.20 6.20
N VAL A 17 -2.27 4.90 6.30
CA VAL A 17 -3.14 4.66 5.15
C VAL A 17 -3.34 5.92 4.33
N ARG A 18 -3.40 7.09 4.98
CA ARG A 18 -3.51 8.38 4.28
C ARG A 18 -2.34 8.61 3.32
N GLY A 19 -1.12 8.29 3.75
CA GLY A 19 0.09 8.37 2.95
C GLY A 19 0.02 7.44 1.75
N VAL A 20 -0.39 6.18 1.98
CA VAL A 20 -0.59 5.18 0.92
C VAL A 20 -1.61 5.67 -0.12
N VAL A 21 -2.77 6.15 0.33
CA VAL A 21 -3.82 6.63 -0.57
C VAL A 21 -3.35 7.86 -1.36
N ARG A 22 -2.65 8.79 -0.72
CA ARG A 22 -2.10 9.98 -1.40
C ARG A 22 -1.04 9.62 -2.44
N ALA A 23 -0.15 8.68 -2.12
CA ALA A 23 0.89 8.21 -3.02
C ALA A 23 0.31 7.56 -4.29
N LEU A 24 -0.81 6.85 -4.15
CA LEU A 24 -1.54 6.20 -5.25
C LEU A 24 -2.50 7.14 -6.02
N GLY A 25 -2.44 8.46 -5.78
CA GLY A 25 -3.25 9.44 -6.53
C GLY A 25 -4.57 9.84 -5.86
N GLY A 26 -4.79 9.45 -4.61
CA GLY A 26 -5.94 9.87 -3.80
C GLY A 26 -7.10 8.88 -3.76
N THR A 27 -8.15 9.24 -3.03
CA THR A 27 -9.29 8.35 -2.71
C THR A 27 -9.99 7.79 -3.95
N GLU A 28 -10.28 8.65 -4.93
CA GLU A 28 -10.97 8.25 -6.17
C GLU A 28 -10.11 7.30 -7.02
N ALA A 29 -8.81 7.59 -7.15
CA ALA A 29 -7.88 6.75 -7.91
C ALA A 29 -7.74 5.35 -7.27
N VAL A 30 -7.58 5.31 -5.94
CA VAL A 30 -7.50 4.05 -5.19
C VAL A 30 -8.82 3.28 -5.26
N ALA A 31 -9.96 3.96 -5.17
CA ALA A 31 -11.27 3.33 -5.28
C ALA A 31 -11.46 2.66 -6.66
N ALA A 32 -11.14 3.37 -7.74
CA ALA A 32 -11.19 2.85 -9.11
C ALA A 32 -10.25 1.65 -9.29
N PHE A 33 -8.99 1.78 -8.84
CA PHE A 33 -7.96 0.74 -8.93
C PHE A 33 -8.33 -0.53 -8.16
N THR A 34 -8.83 -0.37 -6.93
CA THR A 34 -9.20 -1.50 -6.06
C THR A 34 -10.61 -2.04 -6.30
N LYS A 35 -11.36 -1.44 -7.24
CA LYS A 35 -12.79 -1.72 -7.50
C LYS A 35 -13.63 -1.63 -6.21
N ARG A 36 -13.35 -0.63 -5.39
CA ARG A 36 -14.08 -0.32 -4.15
C ARG A 36 -14.78 1.02 -4.26
N SER A 37 -15.71 1.28 -3.33
CA SER A 37 -16.33 2.59 -3.23
C SER A 37 -15.34 3.59 -2.62
N PRO A 38 -15.41 4.88 -3.00
CA PRO A 38 -14.66 5.95 -2.34
C PRO A 38 -14.90 5.98 -0.83
N GLN A 39 -16.13 5.67 -0.40
CA GLN A 39 -16.49 5.55 1.02
C GLN A 39 -15.68 4.46 1.74
N ALA A 40 -15.46 3.30 1.10
CA ALA A 40 -14.63 2.24 1.68
C ALA A 40 -13.18 2.70 1.86
N VAL A 41 -12.64 3.44 0.90
CA VAL A 41 -11.29 4.02 1.00
C VAL A 41 -11.23 5.07 2.12
N SER A 42 -12.23 5.94 2.24
CA SER A 42 -12.34 6.89 3.35
C SER A 42 -12.42 6.20 4.71
N ASN A 43 -13.14 5.07 4.80
CA ASN A 43 -13.20 4.27 6.03
C ASN A 43 -11.82 3.68 6.35
N TRP A 44 -11.06 3.21 5.36
CA TRP A 44 -9.69 2.74 5.61
C TRP A 44 -8.77 3.84 6.14
N ILE A 45 -8.93 5.08 5.63
CA ILE A 45 -8.17 6.24 6.12
C ILE A 45 -8.57 6.58 7.56
N ALA A 46 -9.86 6.49 7.90
CA ALA A 46 -10.36 6.77 9.24
C ALA A 46 -9.91 5.72 10.27
N GLU A 47 -9.93 4.45 9.88
CA GLU A 47 -9.54 3.31 10.73
C GLU A 47 -8.02 3.03 10.71
N ASP A 48 -7.27 3.76 9.88
CA ASP A 48 -5.84 3.53 9.55
C ASP A 48 -5.51 2.06 9.26
N ARG A 49 -6.43 1.37 8.58
CA ARG A 49 -6.31 -0.06 8.26
C ARG A 49 -6.89 -0.39 6.89
N ILE A 50 -6.13 -1.11 6.08
CA ILE A 50 -6.52 -1.61 4.75
C ILE A 50 -6.82 -3.11 4.84
N SER A 51 -7.69 -3.60 3.95
CA SER A 51 -7.97 -5.02 3.82
C SER A 51 -6.70 -5.82 3.45
N PRO A 52 -6.36 -6.90 4.18
CA PRO A 52 -5.17 -7.72 3.89
C PRO A 52 -5.11 -8.27 2.46
N ARG A 53 -6.28 -8.51 1.85
CA ARG A 53 -6.41 -9.02 0.48
C ARG A 53 -5.85 -8.08 -0.59
N LEU A 54 -5.71 -6.80 -0.27
CA LEU A 54 -5.21 -5.77 -1.18
C LEU A 54 -3.70 -5.56 -1.05
N PHE A 55 -3.02 -6.28 -0.16
CA PHE A 55 -1.59 -6.11 0.10
C PHE A 55 -0.76 -6.22 -1.20
N LEU A 56 -0.83 -7.35 -1.90
CA LEU A 56 -0.04 -7.55 -3.11
C LEU A 56 -0.36 -6.52 -4.21
N LEU A 57 -1.64 -6.20 -4.37
CA LEU A 57 -2.11 -5.28 -5.40
C LEU A 57 -1.61 -3.85 -5.13
N MET A 58 -1.76 -3.36 -3.90
CA MET A 58 -1.35 -2.00 -3.53
C MET A 58 0.17 -1.88 -3.39
N SER A 59 0.85 -2.91 -2.88
CA SER A 59 2.33 -2.93 -2.80
C SER A 59 2.98 -2.90 -4.19
N ALA A 60 2.41 -3.61 -5.17
CA ALA A 60 2.88 -3.54 -6.55
C ALA A 60 2.75 -2.11 -7.12
N ALA A 61 1.58 -1.50 -6.98
CA ALA A 61 1.35 -0.12 -7.44
C ALA A 61 2.25 0.89 -6.71
N LEU A 62 2.40 0.76 -5.39
CA LEU A 62 3.30 1.63 -4.61
C LEU A 62 4.74 1.54 -5.11
N LYS A 63 5.21 0.34 -5.43
CA LYS A 63 6.56 0.12 -5.97
C LYS A 63 6.75 0.81 -7.32
N GLU A 64 5.75 0.79 -8.20
CA GLU A 64 5.77 1.55 -9.46
C GLU A 64 5.89 3.07 -9.24
N HIS A 65 5.38 3.56 -8.11
CA HIS A 65 5.46 4.96 -7.70
C HIS A 65 6.70 5.28 -6.82
N GLY A 66 7.61 4.34 -6.58
CA GLY A 66 8.79 4.55 -5.73
C GLY A 66 8.50 4.58 -4.23
N TYR A 67 7.35 4.04 -3.81
CA TYR A 67 6.96 3.94 -2.41
C TYR A 67 6.91 2.48 -1.95
N SER A 68 7.06 2.29 -0.65
CA SER A 68 6.70 1.06 0.04
C SER A 68 5.80 1.42 1.21
N ALA A 69 5.17 0.44 1.84
CA ALA A 69 4.28 0.70 2.95
C ALA A 69 4.39 -0.40 4.00
N ASP A 70 4.13 -0.03 5.24
CA ASP A 70 4.28 -0.95 6.34
C ASP A 70 3.25 -2.09 6.27
N PRO A 71 3.65 -3.38 6.32
CA PRO A 71 2.73 -4.51 6.28
C PRO A 71 1.66 -4.47 7.39
N SER A 72 1.96 -3.81 8.52
CA SER A 72 1.01 -3.63 9.62
C SER A 72 -0.27 -2.89 9.19
N LEU A 73 -0.20 -2.03 8.17
CA LEU A 73 -1.38 -1.35 7.61
C LEU A 73 -2.38 -2.33 6.96
N TRP A 74 -1.91 -3.51 6.57
CA TRP A 74 -2.72 -4.61 6.04
C TRP A 74 -3.05 -5.66 7.10
N GLY A 75 -2.81 -5.36 8.39
CA GLY A 75 -2.98 -6.31 9.48
C GLY A 75 -2.03 -7.49 9.42
N GLN A 76 -0.91 -7.36 8.71
CA GLN A 76 0.14 -8.37 8.68
C GLN A 76 1.13 -8.06 9.80
N GLU A 77 1.37 -9.03 10.67
CA GLU A 77 2.50 -8.95 11.59
C GLU A 77 3.78 -9.25 10.82
N ALA A 78 4.84 -8.49 11.09
CA ALA A 78 6.16 -8.83 10.56
C ALA A 78 6.49 -10.24 11.05
N ALA A 79 6.69 -11.18 10.12
CA ALA A 79 7.16 -12.51 10.46
C ALA A 79 8.54 -12.36 11.12
N VAL A 80 8.58 -12.50 12.44
CA VAL A 80 9.83 -12.65 13.18
C VAL A 80 10.29 -14.08 12.93
N ILE A 81 11.33 -14.22 12.11
CA ILE A 81 11.99 -15.50 11.79
C ILE A 81 13.21 -15.64 12.69
#